data_AF-A0A9X1VI59-F1
#
_entry.id   AF-A0A9X1VI59-F1
#
_cell.length_a   1.000
_cell.length_b   1.000
_cell.length_c   1.000
_cell.angle_alpha   90.00
_cell.angle_beta   90.00
_cell.angle_gamma   90.00
#
_symmetry.space_group_name_H-M   'P 1'
#
loop_
_entity.id
_entity.type
_entity.pdbx_description
1 polymer ?
#
loop_
_entity_poly.entity_id
_entity_poly.type
_entity_poly.pdbx_seq_one_letter_code
_entity_poly.pdbx_strand_id
1 'polypeptide(L)'
;MSASIDDFYHQKTDADLQFFVDHPELYQPSLIDAARRELRRRGVAPAVAAPAELPPLTYVSPEPAAPSGLRTGPLTLGLAAVLLVGLGGFYVVKQKNQPPPPPAAPAKPKAPPQLVEVETSAIPTYDGLVAQAVAQQVKRLPAAEVAAAKAKADGMALRQYRELAKRFWAAECQTEYLTSQAHEGKASAMFADQALVARTTWSAWNKAAVYTYKFGPAMQEDFQRMQKVASSQQHVLERMPDLLPKKAFLKDKELNARDTEVQDWLRAIRVASPVTGKPYKATVLKMQM
;
A
#
# COMPACT_ATOMS: atom_id res chain seq x y z
N MET A 1 4.44 15.79 14.12
CA MET A 1 4.31 15.12 15.42
C MET A 1 3.55 13.83 15.19
N SER A 2 4.25 12.70 15.29
CA SER A 2 3.66 11.38 15.10
C SER A 2 2.81 11.06 16.33
N ALA A 3 1.48 11.15 16.21
CA ALA A 3 0.62 10.42 17.13
C ALA A 3 1.02 8.95 16.98
N SER A 4 1.47 8.33 18.08
CA SER A 4 1.89 6.94 18.03
C SER A 4 0.69 6.08 17.64
N ILE A 5 0.93 4.97 16.95
CA ILE A 5 -0.15 4.01 16.63
C ILE A 5 -0.85 3.53 17.93
N ASP A 6 -0.17 3.58 19.07
CA ASP A 6 -0.76 3.30 20.39
C ASP A 6 -1.77 4.39 20.84
N ASP A 7 -1.51 5.66 20.56
CA ASP A 7 -2.46 6.76 20.85
C ASP A 7 -3.79 6.61 20.08
N PHE A 8 -3.76 6.02 18.88
CA PHE A 8 -4.96 5.80 18.08
C PHE A 8 -5.95 4.84 18.77
N TYR A 9 -5.47 3.75 19.39
CA TYR A 9 -6.36 2.76 20.02
C TYR A 9 -6.88 3.22 21.39
N HIS A 10 -6.13 4.07 22.10
CA HIS A 10 -6.59 4.63 23.37
C HIS A 10 -7.78 5.57 23.23
N GLN A 11 -7.98 6.15 22.05
CA GLN A 11 -9.10 7.04 21.74
C GLN A 11 -10.34 6.31 21.23
N LYS A 12 -10.25 5.01 20.87
CA LYS A 12 -11.38 4.22 20.35
C LYS A 12 -12.22 3.63 21.47
N THR A 13 -13.54 3.55 21.23
CA THR A 13 -14.46 2.90 22.17
C THR A 13 -14.32 1.38 22.11
N ASP A 14 -14.80 0.67 23.14
CA ASP A 14 -14.71 -0.79 23.17
C ASP A 14 -15.49 -1.46 22.03
N ALA A 15 -16.61 -0.86 21.60
CA ALA A 15 -17.38 -1.31 20.45
C ALA A 15 -16.60 -1.15 19.13
N ASP A 16 -15.88 -0.04 18.96
CA ASP A 16 -15.04 0.16 17.77
C ASP A 16 -13.88 -0.84 17.72
N LEU A 17 -13.28 -1.13 18.88
CA LEU A 17 -12.21 -2.12 18.98
C LEU A 17 -12.71 -3.53 18.70
N GLN A 18 -13.92 -3.87 19.15
CA GLN A 18 -14.56 -5.15 18.87
C GLN A 18 -14.91 -5.30 17.38
N PHE A 19 -15.34 -4.22 16.71
CA PHE A 19 -15.62 -4.22 15.27
C PHE A 19 -14.40 -4.65 14.43
N PHE A 20 -13.20 -4.20 14.81
CA PHE A 20 -11.96 -4.64 14.14
C PHE A 20 -11.68 -6.14 14.33
N VAL A 21 -12.12 -6.72 15.46
CA VAL A 21 -11.94 -8.14 15.77
C VAL A 21 -12.99 -9.01 15.06
N ASP A 22 -14.21 -8.49 14.92
CA ASP A 22 -15.34 -9.20 14.31
C ASP A 22 -15.25 -9.24 12.76
N HIS A 23 -14.55 -8.27 12.15
CA HIS A 23 -14.38 -8.16 10.70
C HIS A 23 -12.91 -8.20 10.25
N PRO A 24 -12.16 -9.27 10.56
CA PRO A 24 -10.72 -9.35 10.28
C PRO A 24 -10.39 -9.28 8.77
N GLU A 25 -11.34 -9.60 7.89
CA GLU A 25 -11.21 -9.52 6.44
C GLU A 25 -11.10 -8.09 5.89
N LEU A 26 -11.54 -7.09 6.66
CA LEU A 26 -11.58 -5.68 6.24
C LEU A 26 -10.34 -4.89 6.66
N TYR A 27 -9.48 -5.47 7.51
CA TYR A 27 -8.40 -4.74 8.19
C TYR A 27 -7.06 -5.46 8.06
N GLN A 28 -5.96 -4.71 8.30
CA GLN A 28 -4.63 -5.30 8.34
C GLN A 28 -4.45 -6.15 9.61
N PRO A 29 -3.74 -7.30 9.54
CA PRO A 29 -3.53 -8.18 10.70
C PRO A 29 -2.95 -7.48 11.93
N SER A 30 -2.02 -6.54 11.74
CA SER A 30 -1.40 -5.77 12.81
C SER A 30 -2.39 -4.88 13.58
N LEU A 31 -3.43 -4.39 12.91
CA LEU A 31 -4.49 -3.55 13.48
C LEU A 31 -5.41 -4.38 14.36
N ILE A 32 -5.75 -5.57 13.90
CA ILE A 32 -6.56 -6.55 14.62
C ILE A 32 -5.84 -7.01 15.89
N ASP A 33 -4.53 -7.29 15.79
CA ASP A 33 -3.72 -7.70 16.93
C ASP A 33 -3.56 -6.59 17.98
N ALA A 34 -3.44 -5.33 17.55
CA ALA A 34 -3.42 -4.18 18.45
C ALA A 34 -4.77 -3.98 19.15
N ALA A 35 -5.89 -4.07 18.42
CA ALA A 35 -7.24 -4.00 18.99
C ALA A 35 -7.49 -5.12 20.03
N ARG A 36 -7.06 -6.35 19.74
CA ARG A 36 -7.14 -7.49 20.69
C ARG A 36 -6.32 -7.26 21.96
N ARG A 37 -5.15 -6.63 21.86
CA ARG A 37 -4.32 -6.29 23.04
C ARG A 37 -4.98 -5.21 23.89
N GLU A 38 -5.56 -4.20 23.25
CA GLU A 38 -6.23 -3.10 23.93
C GLU A 38 -7.53 -3.57 24.64
N LEU A 39 -8.35 -4.41 23.99
CA LEU A 39 -9.54 -5.02 24.62
C LEU A 39 -9.16 -5.85 25.86
N ARG A 40 -8.08 -6.64 25.77
CA ARG A 40 -7.54 -7.39 26.92
C ARG A 40 -7.07 -6.48 28.05
N ARG A 41 -6.42 -5.36 27.73
CA ARG A 41 -5.98 -4.36 28.72
C ARG A 41 -7.18 -3.73 29.45
N ARG A 42 -8.31 -3.57 28.76
CA ARG A 42 -9.56 -3.02 29.29
C ARG A 42 -10.43 -4.06 30.01
N GLY A 43 -10.02 -5.33 30.05
CA GLY A 43 -10.79 -6.40 30.68
C GLY A 43 -12.03 -6.84 29.90
N VAL A 44 -12.18 -6.41 28.64
CA VAL A 44 -13.25 -6.86 27.74
C VAL A 44 -12.75 -8.12 27.04
N ALA A 45 -13.23 -9.28 27.47
CA ALA A 45 -12.88 -10.55 26.83
C ALA A 45 -13.52 -10.61 25.43
N PRO A 46 -12.75 -10.75 24.34
CA PRO A 46 -13.32 -10.90 23.01
C PRO A 46 -14.13 -12.19 22.98
N ALA A 47 -15.36 -12.11 22.49
CA ALA A 47 -16.17 -13.29 22.20
C ALA A 47 -15.40 -14.13 21.17
N VAL A 48 -15.02 -15.35 21.54
CA VAL A 48 -14.43 -16.30 20.60
C VAL A 48 -15.56 -16.69 19.64
N ALA A 49 -15.55 -16.14 18.43
CA ALA A 49 -16.39 -16.64 17.35
C ALA A 49 -16.02 -18.11 17.11
N ALA A 50 -16.98 -19.00 17.38
CA ALA A 50 -16.87 -20.41 17.01
C ALA A 50 -16.66 -20.51 15.49
N PRO A 51 -15.75 -21.36 14.99
CA PRO A 51 -15.59 -21.56 13.55
C PRO A 51 -16.90 -22.07 12.95
N ALA A 52 -17.42 -21.36 11.95
CA ALA A 52 -18.53 -21.83 11.13
C ALA A 52 -18.11 -23.08 10.35
N GLU A 53 -18.86 -24.17 10.54
CA GLU A 53 -18.72 -25.44 9.83
C GLU A 53 -18.90 -25.23 8.31
N LEU A 54 -17.91 -25.69 7.53
CA LEU A 54 -18.04 -25.93 6.10
C LEU A 54 -18.53 -27.38 5.87
N PRO A 55 -19.43 -27.65 4.90
CA PRO A 55 -19.88 -29.01 4.59
C PRO A 55 -18.77 -29.87 3.93
N PRO A 56 -18.87 -31.21 4.00
CA PRO A 56 -17.72 -32.10 4.11
C PRO A 56 -17.07 -32.44 2.77
N LEU A 57 -15.73 -32.47 2.75
CA LEU A 57 -14.96 -33.30 1.83
C LEU A 57 -14.30 -34.43 2.61
N THR A 58 -14.67 -35.64 2.21
CA THR A 58 -14.26 -36.93 2.76
C THR A 58 -12.74 -37.08 2.77
N TYR A 59 -12.14 -37.25 3.96
CA TYR A 59 -10.84 -37.88 4.09
C TYR A 59 -10.74 -38.64 5.42
N VAL A 60 -10.15 -39.83 5.33
CA VAL A 60 -10.20 -40.95 6.28
C VAL A 60 -9.25 -40.72 7.46
N SER A 61 -9.75 -40.97 8.67
CA SER A 61 -9.02 -41.01 9.95
C SER A 61 -8.13 -42.27 10.05
N PRO A 62 -7.05 -42.24 10.85
CA PRO A 62 -7.16 -42.96 12.11
C PRO A 62 -6.64 -42.20 13.33
N GLU A 63 -7.55 -42.08 14.30
CA GLU A 63 -7.44 -42.33 15.75
C GLU A 63 -6.47 -41.48 16.62
N PRO A 64 -7.01 -40.74 17.61
CA PRO A 64 -6.24 -40.12 18.69
C PRO A 64 -6.18 -41.02 19.94
N ALA A 65 -4.99 -41.18 20.51
CA ALA A 65 -4.84 -41.67 21.89
C ALA A 65 -5.32 -40.58 22.88
N ALA A 66 -6.25 -40.96 23.75
CA ALA A 66 -6.75 -40.15 24.86
C ALA A 66 -5.88 -40.37 26.13
N PRO A 67 -6.27 -39.88 27.32
CA PRO A 67 -5.60 -38.77 28.00
C PRO A 67 -4.94 -39.19 29.33
N SER A 68 -4.02 -38.37 29.85
CA SER A 68 -3.49 -38.52 31.21
C SER A 68 -3.49 -37.17 31.92
N GLY A 69 -4.46 -36.98 32.80
CA GLY A 69 -4.47 -35.89 33.77
C GLY A 69 -3.69 -36.24 35.03
N LEU A 70 -3.35 -35.23 35.83
CA LEU A 70 -3.09 -35.26 37.28
C LEU A 70 -3.07 -33.76 37.71
N ARG A 71 -4.03 -33.21 38.49
CA ARG A 71 -4.15 -33.23 39.97
C ARG A 71 -2.78 -33.08 40.65
N THR A 72 -2.44 -32.13 41.53
CA THR A 72 -3.14 -31.49 42.67
C THR A 72 -2.17 -30.42 43.25
N GLY A 73 -2.64 -29.22 43.62
CA GLY A 73 -2.69 -28.85 45.04
C GLY A 73 -1.90 -27.56 45.39
N PRO A 74 -2.16 -26.91 46.55
CA PRO A 74 -2.19 -25.45 46.69
C PRO A 74 -1.13 -24.89 47.65
N LEU A 75 -0.31 -23.95 47.19
CA LEU A 75 0.58 -23.12 48.02
C LEU A 75 1.05 -21.95 47.14
N THR A 76 0.54 -20.74 47.30
CA THR A 76 1.27 -19.68 48.04
C THR A 76 0.38 -18.42 48.12
N LEU A 77 -0.59 -18.45 49.03
CA LEU A 77 -1.19 -17.24 49.61
C LEU A 77 -0.18 -16.70 50.64
N GLY A 78 0.51 -15.58 50.35
CA GLY A 78 1.43 -15.03 51.35
C GLY A 78 2.34 -13.86 50.98
N LEU A 79 2.30 -13.30 49.76
CA LEU A 79 3.24 -12.22 49.37
C LEU A 79 2.61 -10.99 48.70
N ALA A 80 1.29 -10.81 48.77
CA ALA A 80 0.62 -9.67 48.13
C ALA A 80 0.13 -8.58 49.12
N ALA A 81 0.10 -8.85 50.43
CA ALA A 81 -0.49 -7.93 51.40
C ALA A 81 0.49 -6.91 52.03
N VAL A 82 1.81 -7.11 51.92
CA VAL A 82 2.81 -6.21 52.53
C VAL A 82 3.29 -5.11 51.56
N LEU A 83 3.17 -5.33 50.25
CA LEU A 83 3.63 -4.37 49.24
C LEU A 83 2.65 -3.22 48.94
N LEU A 84 1.37 -3.37 49.31
CA LEU A 84 0.34 -2.35 49.07
C LEU A 84 0.22 -1.27 50.16
N VAL A 85 0.79 -1.49 51.35
CA VAL A 85 0.72 -0.48 52.44
C VAL A 85 1.98 0.39 52.52
N GLY A 86 3.12 -0.07 52.01
CA GLY A 86 4.39 0.68 52.11
C GLY A 86 4.58 1.82 51.09
N LEU A 87 4.04 1.70 49.87
CA LEU A 87 4.29 2.67 48.79
C LEU A 87 3.26 3.82 48.73
N GLY A 88 2.05 3.62 49.21
CA GLY A 88 0.99 4.63 49.21
C GLY A 88 1.15 5.71 50.29
N GLY A 89 1.66 5.34 51.48
CA GLY A 89 1.79 6.27 52.61
C GLY A 89 2.90 7.33 52.42
N PHE A 90 3.98 6.98 51.73
CA PHE A 90 5.14 7.87 51.59
C PHE A 90 4.93 9.03 50.59
N TYR A 91 4.04 8.84 49.60
CA TYR A 91 3.75 9.85 48.58
C TYR A 91 2.82 10.96 49.09
N VAL A 92 1.88 10.64 49.99
CA VAL A 92 0.91 11.61 50.52
C VAL A 92 1.52 12.53 51.58
N VAL A 93 2.51 12.06 52.34
CA VAL A 93 3.19 12.88 53.36
C VAL A 93 4.19 13.86 52.72
N LYS A 94 4.81 13.51 51.59
CA LYS A 94 5.74 14.42 50.89
C LYS A 94 5.06 15.60 50.20
N GLN A 95 3.78 15.50 49.82
CA GLN A 95 3.06 16.61 49.19
C GLN A 95 2.62 17.70 50.18
N LYS A 96 2.42 17.39 51.47
CA LYS A 96 1.94 18.37 52.45
C LYS A 96 3.03 19.28 53.03
N ASN A 97 4.31 18.98 52.80
CA ASN A 97 5.46 19.74 53.32
C ASN A 97 6.30 20.43 52.24
N GLN A 98 5.82 20.55 50.99
CA GLN A 98 6.51 21.36 50.00
C GLN A 98 6.21 22.85 50.21
N PRO A 99 7.23 23.69 50.43
CA PRO A 99 7.03 25.13 50.49
C PRO A 99 6.49 25.64 49.14
N PRO A 100 5.60 26.65 49.14
CA PRO A 100 5.00 27.15 47.91
C PRO A 100 6.09 27.67 46.97
N PRO A 101 6.00 27.36 45.65
CA PRO A 101 6.96 27.86 44.68
C PRO A 101 6.92 29.39 44.62
N PRO A 102 8.07 30.05 44.40
CA PRO A 102 8.12 31.50 44.24
C PRO A 102 7.24 31.95 43.07
N PRO A 103 6.66 33.16 43.11
CA PRO A 103 5.78 33.66 42.07
C PRO A 103 6.50 33.64 40.72
N ALA A 104 5.89 32.97 39.74
CA ALA A 104 6.40 32.90 38.39
C ALA A 104 6.46 34.31 37.78
N ALA A 105 7.62 34.65 37.22
CA ALA A 105 7.75 35.84 36.39
C ALA A 105 6.72 35.79 35.23
N PRO A 106 6.17 36.95 34.80
CA PRO A 106 5.15 36.97 33.76
C PRO A 106 5.67 36.29 32.49
N ALA A 107 4.97 35.23 32.08
CA ALA A 107 5.26 34.51 30.85
C ALA A 107 5.12 35.47 29.66
N LYS A 108 6.21 35.63 28.90
CA LYS A 108 6.15 36.35 27.62
C LYS A 108 5.08 35.70 26.74
N PRO A 109 4.24 36.48 26.03
CA PRO A 109 3.21 35.93 25.16
C PRO A 109 3.85 34.98 24.15
N LYS A 110 3.43 33.72 24.17
CA LYS A 110 3.85 32.72 23.19
C LYS A 110 3.33 33.19 21.84
N ALA A 111 4.24 33.46 20.90
CA ALA A 111 3.88 33.91 19.56
C ALA A 111 2.82 32.95 18.97
N PRO A 112 1.79 33.48 18.28
CA PRO A 112 0.73 32.66 17.71
C PRO A 112 1.33 31.58 16.79
N PRO A 113 0.78 30.34 16.80
CA PRO A 113 1.27 29.27 15.97
C PRO A 113 1.23 29.72 14.50
N GLN A 114 2.41 29.81 13.88
CA GLN A 114 2.51 30.14 12.46
C GLN A 114 2.05 28.93 11.65
N LEU A 115 1.05 29.14 10.79
CA LEU A 115 0.67 28.17 9.78
C LEU A 115 1.81 28.11 8.77
N VAL A 116 2.58 27.03 8.81
CA VAL A 116 3.57 26.73 7.77
C VAL A 116 2.80 26.11 6.62
N GLU A 117 2.77 26.77 5.46
CA GLU A 117 2.32 26.14 4.22
C GLU A 117 3.24 24.95 3.95
N VAL A 118 2.69 23.75 4.11
CA VAL A 118 3.35 22.52 3.69
C VAL A 118 3.08 22.40 2.20
N GLU A 119 4.13 22.43 1.38
CA GLU A 119 4.02 22.16 -0.05
C GLU A 119 3.43 20.76 -0.27
N THR A 120 2.12 20.69 -0.51
CA THR A 120 1.47 19.47 -0.97
C THR A 120 1.66 19.36 -2.47
N SER A 121 2.80 18.84 -2.92
CA SER A 121 2.97 18.41 -4.31
C SER A 121 2.19 17.11 -4.50
N ALA A 122 0.89 17.19 -4.75
CA ALA A 122 0.09 16.02 -5.12
C ALA A 122 0.43 15.57 -6.54
N ILE A 123 0.46 14.25 -6.79
CA ILE A 123 0.54 13.73 -8.17
C ILE A 123 -0.77 14.14 -8.89
N PRO A 124 -0.70 14.76 -10.08
CA PRO A 124 -1.89 15.14 -10.81
C PRO A 124 -2.78 13.94 -11.14
N THR A 125 -4.09 14.16 -11.22
CA THR A 125 -5.03 13.13 -11.68
C THR A 125 -5.00 13.04 -13.20
N TYR A 126 -4.89 11.82 -13.74
CA TYR A 126 -4.73 11.57 -15.18
C TYR A 126 -5.93 10.87 -15.83
N ASP A 127 -7.09 10.82 -15.18
CA ASP A 127 -8.23 10.00 -15.62
C ASP A 127 -8.66 10.25 -17.08
N GLY A 128 -8.68 11.51 -17.51
CA GLY A 128 -8.99 11.87 -18.89
C GLY A 128 -7.95 11.34 -19.89
N LEU A 129 -6.66 11.45 -19.56
CA LEU A 129 -5.56 10.96 -20.39
C LEU A 129 -5.52 9.42 -20.42
N VAL A 130 -5.80 8.78 -19.29
CA VAL A 130 -5.93 7.32 -19.17
C VAL A 130 -7.07 6.81 -20.05
N ALA A 131 -8.26 7.42 -19.98
CA ALA A 131 -9.39 7.03 -20.81
C ALA A 131 -9.08 7.15 -22.30
N GLN A 132 -8.42 8.24 -22.71
CA GLN A 132 -7.96 8.42 -24.09
C GLN A 132 -6.93 7.36 -24.50
N ALA A 133 -5.96 7.04 -23.63
CA ALA A 133 -4.95 6.02 -23.90
C ALA A 133 -5.57 4.63 -24.12
N VAL A 134 -6.50 4.23 -23.24
CA VAL A 134 -7.23 2.97 -23.37
C VAL A 134 -8.05 2.95 -24.67
N ALA A 135 -8.75 4.03 -24.99
CA ALA A 135 -9.55 4.12 -26.21
C ALA A 135 -8.68 3.97 -27.48
N GLN A 136 -7.53 4.64 -27.53
CA GLN A 136 -6.58 4.54 -28.63
C GLN A 136 -6.00 3.13 -28.77
N GLN A 137 -5.62 2.51 -27.64
CA GLN A 137 -5.08 1.15 -27.64
C GLN A 137 -6.11 0.14 -28.15
N VAL A 138 -7.35 0.20 -27.66
CA VAL A 138 -8.45 -0.67 -28.14
C VAL A 138 -8.76 -0.44 -29.62
N LYS A 139 -8.67 0.80 -30.10
CA LYS A 139 -8.91 1.13 -31.52
C LYS A 139 -7.87 0.50 -32.45
N ARG A 140 -6.66 0.20 -31.97
CA ARG A 140 -5.60 -0.45 -32.76
C ARG A 140 -5.78 -1.96 -32.90
N LEU A 141 -6.63 -2.59 -32.08
CA LEU A 141 -6.86 -4.02 -32.15
C LEU A 141 -7.50 -4.41 -33.49
N PRO A 142 -7.15 -5.58 -34.06
CA PRO A 142 -7.78 -6.07 -35.29
C PRO A 142 -9.31 -6.16 -35.13
N ALA A 143 -10.06 -5.65 -36.11
CA ALA A 143 -11.52 -5.64 -36.06
C ALA A 143 -12.11 -7.06 -35.89
N ALA A 144 -11.50 -8.06 -36.54
CA ALA A 144 -11.88 -9.47 -36.39
C ALA A 144 -11.71 -9.98 -34.96
N GLU A 145 -10.62 -9.60 -34.28
CA GLU A 145 -10.38 -9.99 -32.90
C GLU A 145 -11.37 -9.32 -31.94
N VAL A 146 -11.66 -8.03 -32.15
CA VAL A 146 -12.66 -7.30 -31.37
C VAL A 146 -14.06 -7.91 -31.55
N ALA A 147 -14.43 -8.28 -32.78
CA ALA A 147 -15.70 -8.94 -33.07
C ALA A 147 -15.77 -10.32 -32.40
N ALA A 148 -14.71 -11.13 -32.50
CA ALA A 148 -14.63 -12.44 -31.85
C ALA A 148 -14.69 -12.34 -30.31
N ALA A 149 -14.02 -11.33 -29.73
CA ALA A 149 -14.05 -11.09 -28.29
C ALA A 149 -15.45 -10.70 -27.82
N LYS A 150 -16.19 -9.86 -28.58
CA LYS A 150 -17.57 -9.47 -28.28
C LYS A 150 -18.56 -10.64 -28.38
N ALA A 151 -18.36 -11.53 -29.35
CA ALA A 151 -19.24 -12.69 -29.55
C ALA A 151 -19.09 -13.77 -28.47
N LYS A 152 -17.94 -13.83 -27.80
CA LYS A 152 -17.66 -14.82 -26.74
C LYS A 152 -18.00 -14.24 -25.36
N ALA A 153 -18.71 -15.04 -24.55
CA ALA A 153 -18.96 -14.76 -23.12
C ALA A 153 -19.32 -13.28 -22.86
N ASP A 154 -20.28 -12.74 -23.62
CA ASP A 154 -20.77 -11.37 -23.56
C ASP A 154 -19.70 -10.26 -23.66
N GLY A 155 -18.58 -10.52 -24.33
CA GLY A 155 -17.50 -9.54 -24.44
C GLY A 155 -16.59 -9.47 -23.22
N MET A 156 -16.62 -10.47 -22.33
CA MET A 156 -15.82 -10.49 -21.08
C MET A 156 -14.33 -10.24 -21.34
N ALA A 157 -13.73 -10.90 -22.33
CA ALA A 157 -12.31 -10.73 -22.66
C ALA A 157 -11.97 -9.27 -23.02
N LEU A 158 -12.84 -8.61 -23.79
CA LEU A 158 -12.65 -7.20 -24.15
C LEU A 158 -12.83 -6.28 -22.93
N ARG A 159 -13.75 -6.58 -22.01
CA ARG A 159 -13.93 -5.84 -20.76
C ARG A 159 -12.70 -5.99 -19.85
N GLN A 160 -12.22 -7.21 -19.66
CA GLN A 160 -11.02 -7.50 -18.87
C GLN A 160 -9.78 -6.79 -19.42
N TYR A 161 -9.58 -6.86 -20.75
CA TYR A 161 -8.47 -6.15 -21.41
C TYR A 161 -8.55 -4.63 -21.18
N ARG A 162 -9.74 -4.03 -21.31
CA ARG A 162 -9.94 -2.59 -21.05
C ARG A 162 -9.62 -2.21 -19.60
N GLU A 163 -10.06 -3.00 -18.63
CA GLU A 163 -9.78 -2.74 -17.22
C GLU A 163 -8.30 -2.89 -16.87
N LEU A 164 -7.61 -3.89 -17.46
CA LEU A 164 -6.15 -4.02 -17.31
C LEU A 164 -5.41 -2.84 -17.94
N ALA A 165 -5.79 -2.44 -19.16
CA ALA A 165 -5.20 -1.29 -19.83
C ALA A 165 -5.45 0.00 -19.03
N LYS A 166 -6.64 0.17 -18.43
CA LYS A 166 -6.95 1.31 -17.57
C LYS A 166 -6.02 1.37 -16.36
N ARG A 167 -5.85 0.25 -15.65
CA ARG A 167 -4.94 0.16 -14.49
C ARG A 167 -3.49 0.39 -14.89
N PHE A 168 -3.08 -0.14 -16.04
CA PHE A 168 -1.75 0.04 -16.61
C PHE A 168 -1.48 1.52 -16.85
N TRP A 169 -2.33 2.19 -17.61
CA TRP A 169 -2.15 3.59 -17.96
C TRP A 169 -2.27 4.52 -16.76
N ALA A 170 -3.09 4.18 -15.75
CA ALA A 170 -3.14 4.93 -14.50
C ALA A 170 -1.79 4.91 -13.78
N ALA A 171 -1.13 3.75 -13.70
CA ALA A 171 0.19 3.62 -13.10
C ALA A 171 1.28 4.30 -13.97
N GLU A 172 1.24 4.04 -15.28
CA GLU A 172 2.22 4.58 -16.23
C GLU A 172 2.21 6.11 -16.28
N CYS A 173 1.05 6.76 -16.31
CA CYS A 173 0.98 8.23 -16.30
C CYS A 173 1.58 8.82 -15.03
N GLN A 174 1.38 8.19 -13.88
CA GLN A 174 2.02 8.64 -12.63
C GLN A 174 3.54 8.46 -12.70
N THR A 175 4.02 7.33 -13.23
CA THR A 175 5.45 7.09 -13.39
C THR A 175 6.09 8.08 -14.37
N GLU A 176 5.52 8.29 -15.55
CA GLU A 176 6.02 9.26 -16.54
C GLU A 176 6.09 10.69 -15.98
N TYR A 177 5.08 11.08 -15.19
CA TYR A 177 5.11 12.37 -14.51
C TYR A 177 6.33 12.48 -13.59
N LEU A 178 6.54 11.48 -12.73
CA LEU A 178 7.66 11.49 -11.78
C LEU A 178 9.01 11.44 -12.49
N THR A 179 9.18 10.57 -13.49
CA THR A 179 10.43 10.51 -14.24
C THR A 179 10.70 11.83 -14.97
N SER A 180 9.67 12.49 -15.54
CA SER A 180 9.82 13.82 -16.16
C SER A 180 10.25 14.87 -15.13
N GLN A 181 9.62 14.90 -13.94
CA GLN A 181 10.02 15.80 -12.85
C GLN A 181 11.49 15.58 -12.45
N ALA A 182 11.93 14.33 -12.33
CA ALA A 182 13.31 13.99 -12.02
C ALA A 182 14.29 14.49 -13.10
N HIS A 183 14.00 14.21 -14.38
CA HIS A 183 14.83 14.65 -15.50
C HIS A 183 14.93 16.18 -15.59
N GLU A 184 13.80 16.87 -15.43
CA GLU A 184 13.73 18.34 -15.42
C GLU A 184 14.39 18.97 -14.19
N GLY A 185 14.76 18.18 -13.18
CA GLY A 185 15.30 18.70 -11.92
C GLY A 185 14.26 19.41 -11.06
N LYS A 186 12.98 19.06 -11.25
CA LYS A 186 11.83 19.59 -10.53
C LYS A 186 11.27 18.59 -9.50
N ALA A 187 12.01 17.51 -9.21
CA ALA A 187 11.64 16.57 -8.16
C ALA A 187 11.56 17.29 -6.80
N SER A 188 10.36 17.27 -6.20
CA SER A 188 10.12 17.87 -4.88
C SER A 188 10.70 17.02 -3.74
N ALA A 189 10.75 17.56 -2.52
CA ALA A 189 11.17 16.81 -1.33
C ALA A 189 10.29 15.56 -1.08
N MET A 190 9.05 15.56 -1.57
CA MET A 190 8.10 14.44 -1.46
C MET A 190 8.26 13.39 -2.57
N PHE A 191 9.28 13.48 -3.43
CA PHE A 191 9.43 12.56 -4.56
C PHE A 191 9.46 11.09 -4.16
N ALA A 192 10.13 10.75 -3.05
CA ALA A 192 10.18 9.37 -2.55
C ALA A 192 8.78 8.86 -2.17
N ASP A 193 8.00 9.68 -1.46
CA ASP A 193 6.63 9.35 -1.06
C ASP A 193 5.71 9.24 -2.29
N GLN A 194 5.87 10.15 -3.25
CA GLN A 194 5.15 10.10 -4.53
C GLN A 194 5.48 8.83 -5.32
N ALA A 195 6.76 8.41 -5.34
CA ALA A 195 7.18 7.16 -5.98
C ALA A 195 6.54 5.94 -5.29
N LEU A 196 6.37 5.95 -3.97
CA LEU A 196 5.63 4.91 -3.25
C LEU A 196 4.14 4.86 -3.63
N VAL A 197 3.51 6.02 -3.85
CA VAL A 197 2.13 6.09 -4.35
C VAL A 197 2.04 5.46 -5.74
N ALA A 198 2.93 5.82 -6.67
CA ALA A 198 2.98 5.24 -8.00
C ALA A 198 3.21 3.71 -7.97
N ARG A 199 4.10 3.23 -7.08
CA ARG A 199 4.31 1.79 -6.84
C ARG A 199 3.06 1.09 -6.32
N THR A 200 2.25 1.75 -5.50
CA THR A 200 0.96 1.20 -5.03
C THR A 200 -0.02 1.05 -6.19
N THR A 201 -0.07 2.01 -7.11
CA THR A 201 -0.87 1.91 -8.34
C THR A 201 -0.39 0.75 -9.21
N TRP A 202 0.92 0.55 -9.37
CA TRP A 202 1.49 -0.62 -10.04
C TRP A 202 1.14 -1.94 -9.35
N SER A 203 1.13 -1.98 -8.01
CA SER A 203 0.71 -3.18 -7.25
C SER A 203 -0.73 -3.57 -7.58
N ALA A 204 -1.64 -2.59 -7.72
CA ALA A 204 -3.03 -2.85 -8.12
C ALA A 204 -3.15 -3.40 -9.55
N TRP A 205 -2.24 -3.01 -10.45
CA TRP A 205 -2.13 -3.60 -11.78
C TRP A 205 -1.56 -5.02 -11.72
N ASN A 206 -0.46 -5.25 -10.99
CA ASN A 206 0.16 -6.57 -10.83
C ASN A 206 -0.83 -7.60 -10.28
N LYS A 207 -1.59 -7.24 -9.25
CA LYS A 207 -2.63 -8.12 -8.67
C LYS A 207 -3.66 -8.56 -9.71
N ALA A 208 -4.03 -7.66 -10.63
CA ALA A 208 -4.90 -8.01 -11.74
C ALA A 208 -4.17 -8.83 -12.81
N ALA A 209 -2.89 -8.54 -13.08
CA ALA A 209 -2.11 -9.23 -14.11
C ALA A 209 -1.77 -10.70 -13.76
N VAL A 210 -1.92 -11.12 -12.50
CA VAL A 210 -1.69 -12.52 -12.06
C VAL A 210 -2.71 -13.50 -12.66
N TYR A 211 -3.91 -13.05 -13.00
CA TYR A 211 -4.93 -13.93 -13.55
C TYR A 211 -4.59 -14.38 -14.98
N THR A 212 -5.06 -15.57 -15.34
CA THR A 212 -4.97 -16.08 -16.71
C THR A 212 -6.12 -15.52 -17.54
N TYR A 213 -5.77 -14.82 -18.62
CA TYR A 213 -6.74 -14.23 -19.54
C TYR A 213 -6.79 -15.01 -20.86
N LYS A 214 -7.99 -15.19 -21.39
CA LYS A 214 -8.22 -15.80 -22.71
C LYS A 214 -8.28 -14.71 -23.78
N PHE A 215 -7.20 -13.94 -23.91
CA PHE A 215 -7.10 -12.89 -24.92
C PHE A 215 -6.85 -13.48 -26.32
N GLY A 216 -7.28 -12.73 -27.34
CA GLY A 216 -6.85 -13.01 -28.71
C GLY A 216 -5.37 -12.64 -28.89
N PRO A 217 -4.76 -12.99 -30.04
CA PRO A 217 -3.32 -12.83 -30.24
C PRO A 217 -2.83 -11.39 -30.06
N ALA A 218 -3.53 -10.38 -30.61
CA ALA A 218 -3.08 -8.99 -30.51
C ALA A 218 -3.25 -8.44 -29.09
N MET A 219 -4.39 -8.72 -28.43
CA MET A 219 -4.58 -8.35 -27.02
C MET A 219 -3.56 -9.02 -26.11
N GLN A 220 -3.20 -10.27 -26.38
CA GLN A 220 -2.22 -11.02 -25.60
C GLN A 220 -0.81 -10.45 -25.78
N GLU A 221 -0.43 -10.10 -27.01
CA GLU A 221 0.85 -9.46 -27.30
C GLU A 221 0.96 -8.11 -26.58
N ASP A 222 -0.07 -7.26 -26.67
CA ASP A 222 -0.11 -5.99 -25.94
C ASP A 222 -0.02 -6.20 -24.42
N PHE A 223 -0.71 -7.22 -23.88
CA PHE A 223 -0.64 -7.56 -22.47
C PHE A 223 0.78 -7.96 -22.04
N GLN A 224 1.49 -8.76 -22.83
CA GLN A 224 2.89 -9.11 -22.57
C GLN A 224 3.79 -7.88 -22.57
N ARG A 225 3.58 -6.94 -23.49
CA ARG A 225 4.32 -5.67 -23.52
C ARG A 225 4.05 -4.83 -22.28
N MET A 226 2.79 -4.72 -21.85
CA MET A 226 2.42 -4.07 -20.59
C MET A 226 3.11 -4.72 -19.39
N GLN A 227 3.25 -6.05 -19.34
CA GLN A 227 4.01 -6.76 -18.31
C GLN A 227 5.50 -6.39 -18.30
N LYS A 228 6.12 -6.26 -19.48
CA LYS A 228 7.53 -5.84 -19.57
C LYS A 228 7.72 -4.41 -19.07
N VAL A 229 6.86 -3.48 -19.50
CA VAL A 229 6.89 -2.09 -19.02
C VAL A 229 6.70 -2.03 -17.51
N ALA A 230 5.67 -2.70 -16.99
CA ALA A 230 5.36 -2.69 -15.55
C ALA A 230 6.53 -3.17 -14.69
N SER A 231 7.24 -4.22 -15.11
CA SER A 231 8.40 -4.73 -14.40
C SER A 231 9.54 -3.70 -14.37
N SER A 232 9.89 -3.13 -15.54
CA SER A 232 10.95 -2.13 -15.64
C SER A 232 10.61 -0.84 -14.90
N GLN A 233 9.37 -0.37 -14.96
CA GLN A 233 8.92 0.83 -14.26
C GLN A 233 8.95 0.68 -12.74
N GLN A 234 8.60 -0.49 -12.22
CA GLN A 234 8.71 -0.74 -10.78
C GLN A 234 10.16 -0.67 -10.30
N HIS A 235 11.10 -1.22 -11.08
CA HIS A 235 12.51 -1.11 -10.78
C HIS A 235 13.01 0.35 -10.83
N VAL A 236 12.55 1.12 -11.83
CA VAL A 236 12.85 2.56 -11.94
C VAL A 236 12.34 3.31 -10.71
N LEU A 237 11.08 3.13 -10.34
CA LEU A 237 10.47 3.79 -9.19
C LEU A 237 11.09 3.39 -7.85
N GLU A 238 11.63 2.18 -7.74
CA GLU A 238 12.31 1.71 -6.53
C GLU A 238 13.67 2.40 -6.35
N ARG A 239 14.46 2.54 -7.41
CA ARG A 239 15.84 3.05 -7.31
C ARG A 239 15.99 4.54 -7.55
N MET A 240 15.12 5.15 -8.34
CA MET A 240 15.25 6.55 -8.73
C MET A 240 15.29 7.52 -7.53
N PRO A 241 14.47 7.37 -6.46
CA PRO A 241 14.53 8.29 -5.31
C PRO A 241 15.92 8.40 -4.69
N ASP A 242 16.61 7.28 -4.49
CA ASP A 242 17.97 7.24 -3.91
C ASP A 242 19.02 7.86 -4.83
N LEU A 243 18.74 7.91 -6.14
CA LEU A 243 19.64 8.39 -7.18
C LEU A 243 19.30 9.80 -7.66
N LEU A 244 18.29 10.45 -7.08
CA LEU A 244 17.97 11.86 -7.34
C LEU A 244 19.10 12.83 -6.94
N PRO A 245 19.80 12.67 -5.80
CA PRO A 245 20.87 13.58 -5.43
C PRO A 245 21.93 13.68 -6.54
N LYS A 246 22.25 14.92 -6.95
CA LYS A 246 23.19 15.20 -8.05
C LYS A 246 22.80 14.57 -9.39
N LYS A 247 21.53 14.17 -9.56
CA LYS A 247 21.02 13.45 -10.74
C LYS A 247 21.85 12.19 -11.07
N ALA A 248 22.26 11.45 -10.04
CA ALA A 248 23.05 10.23 -10.20
C ALA A 248 22.38 9.19 -11.09
N PHE A 249 21.04 9.18 -11.14
CA PHE A 249 20.26 8.30 -12.01
C PHE A 249 20.62 8.43 -13.50
N LEU A 250 21.05 9.62 -13.95
CA LEU A 250 21.48 9.84 -15.35
C LEU A 250 22.77 9.09 -15.70
N LYS A 251 23.58 8.72 -14.69
CA LYS A 251 24.83 7.98 -14.87
C LYS A 251 24.67 6.49 -14.54
N ASP A 252 23.55 6.10 -13.93
CA ASP A 252 23.27 4.72 -13.60
C ASP A 252 22.93 3.94 -14.88
N LYS A 253 23.80 3.00 -15.23
CA LYS A 253 23.66 2.24 -16.48
C LYS A 253 22.40 1.37 -16.50
N GLU A 254 22.00 0.86 -15.34
CA GLU A 254 20.86 -0.04 -15.22
C GLU A 254 19.55 0.75 -15.38
N LEU A 255 19.38 1.86 -14.67
CA LEU A 255 18.22 2.75 -14.83
C LEU A 255 18.09 3.26 -16.27
N ASN A 256 19.20 3.69 -16.88
CA ASN A 256 19.18 4.13 -18.27
C ASN A 256 18.81 3.00 -19.25
N ALA A 257 19.29 1.78 -19.01
CA ALA A 257 18.92 0.61 -19.81
C ALA A 257 17.42 0.28 -19.65
N ARG A 258 16.91 0.32 -18.41
CA ARG A 258 15.48 0.09 -18.11
C ARG A 258 14.59 1.17 -18.72
N ASP A 259 14.97 2.44 -18.61
CA ASP A 259 14.23 3.54 -19.25
C ASP A 259 14.20 3.34 -20.77
N THR A 260 15.32 2.97 -21.39
CA THR A 260 15.38 2.67 -22.82
C THR A 260 14.45 1.50 -23.21
N GLU A 261 14.47 0.40 -22.46
CA GLU A 261 13.55 -0.73 -22.66
C GLU A 261 12.08 -0.30 -22.54
N VAL A 262 11.75 0.50 -21.51
CA VAL A 262 10.40 1.03 -21.30
C VAL A 262 9.96 1.86 -22.50
N GLN A 263 10.81 2.77 -23.00
CA GLN A 263 10.50 3.59 -24.17
C GLN A 263 10.22 2.73 -25.41
N ASP A 264 11.03 1.69 -25.65
CA ASP A 264 10.85 0.77 -26.77
C ASP A 264 9.54 -0.02 -26.68
N TRP A 265 9.23 -0.57 -25.50
CA TRP A 265 7.98 -1.32 -25.29
C TRP A 265 6.75 -0.42 -25.36
N LEU A 266 6.81 0.78 -24.76
CA LEU A 266 5.71 1.75 -24.80
C LEU A 266 5.45 2.24 -26.22
N ARG A 267 6.49 2.50 -27.01
CA ARG A 267 6.37 2.86 -28.43
C ARG A 267 5.51 1.86 -29.21
N ALA A 268 5.66 0.58 -28.88
CA ALA A 268 4.94 -0.50 -29.52
C ALA A 268 3.43 -0.48 -29.18
N ILE A 269 3.08 -0.05 -27.96
CA ILE A 269 1.70 0.10 -27.46
C ILE A 269 1.07 1.45 -27.89
N ARG A 270 1.83 2.54 -27.88
CA ARG A 270 1.41 3.91 -28.23
C ARG A 270 2.59 4.72 -28.75
N VAL A 271 2.37 5.65 -29.69
CA VAL A 271 3.47 6.40 -30.33
C VAL A 271 4.06 7.51 -29.43
N ALA A 272 3.25 8.14 -28.60
CA ALA A 272 3.66 9.28 -27.77
C ALA A 272 3.08 9.20 -26.36
N SER A 273 3.84 9.71 -25.39
CA SER A 273 3.50 9.76 -23.98
C SER A 273 2.22 10.58 -23.77
N PRO A 274 1.23 10.05 -23.02
CA PRO A 274 0.02 10.79 -22.68
C PRO A 274 0.30 11.99 -21.74
N VAL A 275 1.39 11.93 -20.95
CA VAL A 275 1.72 12.97 -19.97
C VAL A 275 2.57 14.09 -20.59
N THR A 276 3.62 13.73 -21.32
CA THR A 276 4.60 14.70 -21.84
C THR A 276 4.30 15.11 -23.28
N GLY A 277 3.45 14.37 -24.00
CA GLY A 277 3.19 14.56 -25.44
C GLY A 277 4.37 14.19 -26.35
N LYS A 278 5.52 13.79 -25.78
CA LYS A 278 6.72 13.45 -26.54
C LYS A 278 6.61 12.04 -27.14
N PRO A 279 7.14 11.81 -28.35
CA PRO A 279 7.19 10.47 -28.92
C PRO A 279 8.14 9.58 -28.09
N TYR A 280 7.76 8.31 -27.92
CA TYR A 280 8.64 7.33 -27.28
C TYR A 280 9.84 7.04 -28.19
N LYS A 281 11.02 6.92 -27.59
CA LYS A 281 12.28 6.67 -28.32
C LYS A 281 12.32 5.23 -28.83
N ALA A 282 13.04 5.03 -29.94
CA ALA A 282 13.31 3.73 -30.54
C ALA A 282 14.81 3.47 -30.50
N THR A 283 15.27 2.54 -29.70
CA THR A 283 16.72 2.31 -29.52
C THR A 283 17.09 0.85 -29.72
N VAL A 284 16.36 -0.11 -29.15
CA VAL A 284 16.75 -1.53 -29.10
C VAL A 284 16.00 -2.40 -30.12
N LEU A 285 14.78 -2.02 -30.52
CA LEU A 285 13.96 -2.78 -31.49
C LEU A 285 14.55 -2.90 -32.91
N LYS A 286 15.73 -2.31 -33.19
CA LYS A 286 16.46 -2.47 -34.45
C LYS A 286 17.45 -3.64 -34.49
N MET A 287 17.76 -4.31 -33.36
CA MET A 287 18.78 -5.37 -33.33
C MET A 287 18.25 -6.81 -33.28
N GLN A 288 16.93 -7.03 -33.34
CA GLN A 288 16.33 -8.37 -33.27
C GLN A 288 15.24 -8.65 -34.32
N MET A 289 15.26 -7.96 -35.46
CA MET A 289 14.47 -8.35 -36.64
C MET A 289 15.37 -8.92 -37.73
#